data_AF-A0A9P5PW81-F1
#
_entry.id   AF-A0A9P5PW81-F1
#
_cell.length_a   1.000
_cell.length_b   1.000
_cell.length_c   1.000
_cell.angle_alpha   90.00
_cell.angle_beta   90.00
_cell.angle_gamma   90.00
#
_symmetry.space_group_name_H-M   'P 1'
#
loop_
_entity.id
_entity.type
_entity.pdbx_description
1 polymer ?
#
loop_
_entity_poly.entity_id
_entity_poly.type
_entity_poly.pdbx_seq_one_letter_code
_entity_poly.pdbx_strand_id
1 'polypeptide(L)'
;ETDTLTHKGGLDASIASAFNTEMVLVLSLWDGYAVNMLWLDSDFPTDGPASPAAPGDTRGACPITSGVPATVEAQSPNAQVIFFQRQTWWYWYYL
;
A
#
# COMPACT_ATOMS: atom_id res chain seq x y z
N GLU A 1 -12.46 -9.45 -6.57
CA GLU A 1 -12.16 -9.42 -5.13
C GLU A 1 -13.36 -9.87 -4.31
N THR A 2 -13.15 -10.62 -3.23
CA THR A 2 -14.20 -10.96 -2.26
C THR A 2 -14.38 -9.82 -1.28
N ASP A 3 -15.63 -9.37 -1.03
CA ASP A 3 -15.93 -8.27 -0.10
C ASP A 3 -15.81 -8.69 1.38
N THR A 4 -14.58 -8.90 1.82
CA THR A 4 -14.27 -9.22 3.21
C THR A 4 -14.33 -7.99 4.12
N LEU A 5 -14.24 -6.79 3.56
CA LEU A 5 -14.28 -5.54 4.31
C LEU A 5 -15.68 -5.33 4.92
N THR A 6 -16.73 -5.41 4.12
CA THR A 6 -18.11 -5.26 4.60
C THR A 6 -18.47 -6.36 5.59
N HIS A 7 -18.04 -7.61 5.32
CA HIS A 7 -18.26 -8.73 6.24
C HIS A 7 -17.57 -8.55 7.61
N LYS A 8 -16.54 -7.70 7.70
CA LYS A 8 -15.85 -7.39 8.95
C LYS A 8 -16.35 -6.10 9.62
N GLY A 9 -17.42 -5.48 9.11
CA GLY A 9 -18.02 -4.27 9.67
C GLY A 9 -17.63 -2.97 8.97
N GLY A 10 -16.88 -3.03 7.88
CA GLY A 10 -16.62 -1.89 6.99
C GLY A 10 -15.99 -0.67 7.67
N LEU A 11 -16.16 0.49 7.05
CA LEU A 11 -15.62 1.76 7.54
C LEU A 11 -16.32 2.21 8.83
N ASP A 12 -17.65 2.13 8.87
CA ASP A 12 -18.46 2.79 9.91
C ASP A 12 -18.47 2.05 11.25
N ALA A 13 -18.42 0.71 11.24
CA ALA A 13 -18.44 -0.06 12.48
C ALA A 13 -17.03 -0.46 12.93
N SER A 14 -16.26 -1.11 12.05
CA SER A 14 -14.99 -1.73 12.47
C SER A 14 -13.82 -0.74 12.49
N ILE A 15 -13.58 -0.06 11.37
CA ILE A 15 -12.44 0.86 11.23
C ILE A 15 -12.65 2.11 12.10
N ALA A 16 -13.85 2.69 12.11
CA ALA A 16 -14.18 3.80 13.00
C ALA A 16 -14.02 3.42 14.48
N SER A 17 -14.41 2.21 14.89
CA SER A 17 -14.19 1.74 16.26
C SER A 17 -12.69 1.62 16.59
N ALA A 18 -11.85 1.18 15.65
CA ALA A 18 -10.40 1.11 15.87
C ALA A 18 -9.77 2.51 16.03
N PHE A 19 -10.23 3.49 15.27
CA PHE A 19 -9.77 4.88 15.40
C PHE A 19 -10.23 5.56 16.70
N ASN A 20 -11.32 5.10 17.32
CA ASN A 20 -11.75 5.57 18.64
C ASN A 20 -10.91 5.00 19.80
N THR A 21 -9.99 4.09 19.49
CA THR A 21 -8.98 3.57 20.43
C THR A 21 -7.60 4.10 20.08
N GLU A 22 -6.66 4.03 21.03
CA GLU A 22 -5.27 4.42 20.80
C GLU A 22 -4.63 3.50 19.75
N MET A 23 -4.17 4.10 18.65
CA MET A 23 -3.43 3.42 17.59
C MET A 23 -1.97 3.88 17.59
N VAL A 24 -1.06 2.97 17.27
CA VAL A 24 0.37 3.27 17.15
C VAL A 24 0.68 3.62 15.69
N LEU A 25 1.38 4.74 15.48
CA LEU A 25 1.91 5.09 14.17
C LEU A 25 3.09 4.17 13.83
N VAL A 26 3.01 3.48 12.69
CA VAL A 26 4.07 2.61 12.16
C VAL A 26 4.62 3.23 10.88
N LEU A 27 5.95 3.37 10.81
CA LEU A 27 6.69 3.84 9.64
C LEU A 27 7.61 2.71 9.18
N SER A 28 7.54 2.30 7.92
CA SER A 28 8.31 1.16 7.41
C SER A 28 8.75 1.35 5.95
N LEU A 29 9.83 0.66 5.59
CA LEU A 29 10.33 0.48 4.23
C LEU A 29 10.66 -1.01 4.08
N TRP A 30 10.10 -1.67 3.08
CA TRP A 30 10.22 -3.10 2.88
C TRP A 30 10.00 -3.45 1.42
N ASP A 31 10.60 -4.57 0.99
CA ASP A 31 10.28 -5.26 -0.26
C ASP A 31 9.44 -6.52 0.03
N GLY A 32 8.74 -7.03 -1.00
CA GLY A 32 7.68 -8.02 -0.80
C GLY A 32 8.06 -9.43 -1.22
N TYR A 33 8.35 -10.31 -0.26
CA TYR A 33 8.67 -11.72 -0.54
C TYR A 33 7.49 -12.58 -1.00
N ALA A 34 6.26 -12.17 -0.70
CA ALA A 34 5.07 -12.95 -1.04
C ALA A 34 4.69 -12.85 -2.52
N VAL A 35 4.73 -11.63 -3.07
CA VAL A 35 4.21 -11.32 -4.41
C VAL A 35 4.98 -10.16 -5.08
N ASN A 36 6.26 -9.95 -4.73
CA ASN A 36 7.17 -9.03 -5.40
C ASN A 36 6.63 -7.58 -5.59
N MET A 37 5.84 -7.07 -4.65
CA MET A 37 5.16 -5.77 -4.75
C MET A 37 4.20 -5.56 -5.94
N LEU A 38 3.92 -6.60 -6.73
CA LEU A 38 3.13 -6.48 -7.96
C LEU A 38 1.69 -6.02 -7.70
N TRP A 39 1.13 -6.36 -6.53
CA TRP A 39 -0.19 -5.88 -6.09
C TRP A 39 -0.25 -4.35 -5.87
N LEU A 40 0.89 -3.67 -5.83
CA LEU A 40 0.99 -2.23 -5.63
C LEU A 40 1.34 -1.48 -6.92
N ASP A 41 2.26 -1.99 -7.73
CA ASP A 41 2.87 -1.21 -8.82
C ASP A 41 2.93 -1.91 -10.20
N SER A 42 2.32 -3.09 -10.34
CA SER A 42 2.32 -3.87 -11.59
C SER A 42 0.91 -4.37 -11.94
N ASP A 43 0.83 -5.37 -12.82
CA ASP A 43 -0.39 -6.14 -13.07
C ASP A 43 -0.48 -7.30 -12.06
N PHE A 44 -1.58 -7.37 -11.32
CA PHE A 44 -1.84 -8.45 -10.37
C PHE A 44 -3.32 -8.85 -10.35
N PRO A 45 -3.65 -10.15 -10.57
CA PRO A 45 -2.74 -11.29 -10.63
C PRO A 45 -1.97 -11.40 -11.98
N THR A 46 -0.84 -12.11 -11.98
CA THR A 46 0.07 -12.17 -13.16
C THR A 46 -0.36 -13.19 -14.23
N ASP A 47 -1.37 -14.01 -13.93
CA ASP A 47 -1.92 -15.05 -14.81
C ASP A 47 -3.22 -14.61 -15.52
N GLY A 48 -3.58 -13.33 -15.39
CA GLY A 48 -4.72 -12.73 -16.06
C GLY A 48 -4.56 -12.64 -17.60
N PRO A 49 -5.66 -12.36 -18.32
CA PRO A 49 -5.62 -12.20 -19.77
C PRO A 49 -4.69 -11.06 -20.19
N ALA A 50 -3.77 -11.35 -21.14
CA ALA A 50 -2.71 -10.43 -21.54
C ALA A 50 -3.20 -9.10 -22.15
N SER A 51 -4.41 -9.05 -22.71
CA SER A 51 -5.02 -7.79 -23.19
C SER A 51 -6.49 -7.98 -23.62
N PRO A 52 -7.40 -7.07 -23.24
CA PRO A 52 -7.20 -6.04 -22.22
C PRO A 52 -7.17 -6.69 -20.83
N ALA A 53 -6.35 -6.14 -19.93
CA ALA A 53 -6.37 -6.52 -18.51
C ALA A 53 -7.78 -6.34 -17.93
N ALA A 54 -8.19 -7.17 -16.97
CA ALA A 54 -9.48 -6.99 -16.34
C ALA A 54 -9.49 -5.72 -15.48
N PRO A 55 -10.65 -5.07 -15.28
CA PRO A 55 -10.75 -3.94 -14.39
C PRO A 55 -10.22 -4.26 -12.99
N GLY A 56 -9.18 -3.54 -12.55
CA GLY A 56 -8.55 -3.71 -11.24
C GLY A 56 -7.23 -4.49 -11.25
N ASP A 57 -6.85 -5.12 -12.36
CA ASP A 57 -5.60 -5.89 -12.46
C ASP A 57 -4.38 -4.97 -12.58
N THR A 58 -4.45 -3.93 -13.42
CA THR A 58 -3.36 -2.95 -13.60
C THR A 58 -3.32 -1.94 -12.47
N ARG A 59 -2.22 -1.92 -11.72
CA ARG A 59 -2.03 -1.08 -10.52
C ARG A 59 -0.82 -0.15 -10.63
N GLY A 60 0.07 -0.42 -11.56
CA GLY A 60 1.14 0.48 -11.96
C GLY A 60 1.80 0.04 -13.26
N ALA A 61 2.91 0.69 -13.59
CA ALA A 61 3.62 0.50 -14.85
C ALA A 61 4.81 -0.48 -14.76
N CYS A 62 5.12 -1.00 -13.56
CA CYS A 62 6.24 -1.93 -13.39
C CYS A 62 5.92 -3.27 -14.07
N PRO A 63 6.92 -3.95 -14.67
CA PRO A 63 6.69 -5.24 -15.31
C PRO A 63 6.44 -6.34 -14.28
N ILE A 64 5.68 -7.38 -14.65
CA ILE A 64 5.35 -8.53 -13.78
C ILE A 64 6.59 -9.33 -13.31
N THR A 65 7.75 -9.08 -13.91
CA THR A 65 9.04 -9.70 -13.55
C THR A 65 9.88 -8.86 -12.59
N SER A 66 9.38 -7.69 -12.17
CA SER A 66 10.04 -6.81 -11.21
C SER A 66 9.85 -7.27 -9.75
N GLY A 67 10.46 -6.54 -8.81
CA GLY A 67 10.18 -6.68 -7.37
C GLY A 67 10.71 -7.94 -6.69
N VAL A 68 11.46 -8.81 -7.40
CA VAL A 68 12.13 -9.97 -6.79
C VAL A 68 13.09 -9.49 -5.69
N PRO A 69 12.94 -9.91 -4.42
CA PRO A 69 13.69 -9.35 -3.29
C PRO A 69 15.21 -9.31 -3.51
N ALA A 70 15.81 -10.44 -3.88
CA ALA A 70 17.25 -10.51 -4.15
C ALA A 70 17.72 -9.53 -5.24
N THR A 71 16.88 -9.23 -6.23
CA THR A 71 17.18 -8.25 -7.27
C THR A 71 17.04 -6.83 -6.73
N VAL A 72 15.96 -6.53 -5.99
CA VAL A 72 15.70 -5.21 -5.43
C VAL A 72 16.76 -4.82 -4.40
N GLU A 73 17.09 -5.73 -3.48
CA GLU A 73 18.13 -5.55 -2.45
C GLU A 73 19.50 -5.28 -3.08
N ALA A 74 19.85 -5.99 -4.16
CA ALA A 74 21.11 -5.81 -4.87
C ALA A 74 21.17 -4.51 -5.69
N GLN A 75 20.06 -4.12 -6.31
CA GLN A 75 19.99 -2.92 -7.18
C GLN A 75 19.78 -1.62 -6.41
N SER A 76 19.08 -1.69 -5.27
CA SER A 76 18.73 -0.54 -4.45
C SER A 76 19.23 -0.66 -3.01
N PRO A 77 20.52 -0.99 -2.77
CA PRO A 77 21.04 -1.23 -1.42
C PRO A 77 21.03 0.03 -0.54
N ASN A 78 20.95 1.20 -1.17
CA ASN A 78 20.92 2.51 -0.51
C ASN A 78 19.53 3.16 -0.58
N ALA A 79 18.47 2.39 -0.86
CA ALA A 79 17.11 2.90 -0.81
C ALA A 79 16.80 3.46 0.58
N GLN A 80 16.23 4.66 0.62
CA GLN A 80 15.86 5.32 1.86
C GLN A 80 14.54 6.06 1.69
N VAL A 81 13.77 6.11 2.78
CA VAL A 81 12.56 6.94 2.89
C VAL A 81 12.74 7.88 4.07
N ILE A 82 12.39 9.15 3.87
CA ILE A 82 12.41 10.16 4.92
C ILE A 82 10.98 10.54 5.23
N PHE A 83 10.51 10.11 6.39
CA PHE A 83 9.24 10.57 6.95
C PHE A 83 9.52 11.81 7.79
N PHE A 84 8.95 12.94 7.38
CA PHE A 84 9.06 14.19 8.14
C PHE A 84 7.67 14.73 8.42
N GLN A 85 7.56 15.44 9.53
CA GLN A 85 6.29 16.07 9.91
C GLN A 85 6.02 17.23 8.96
N ARG A 86 4.97 17.13 8.16
CA ARG A 86 4.22 18.32 7.72
C ARG A 86 3.13 18.54 8.75
N GLN A 87 3.35 19.50 9.63
CA GLN A 87 2.30 19.98 10.52
C GLN A 87 1.28 20.73 9.68
N THR A 88 0.14 20.11 9.39
CA THR A 88 -1.04 20.82 8.88
C THR A 88 -1.98 21.02 10.05
N TRP A 89 -1.95 22.19 10.70
CA TRP A 89 -3.07 22.95 11.28
C TRP A 89 -2.51 24.22 11.93
N TRP A 90 -2.92 25.39 11.44
CA TRP A 90 -2.78 26.67 12.14
C TRP A 90 -4.05 26.87 12.98
N TYR A 91 -3.91 26.94 14.30
CA TYR A 91 -4.98 27.45 15.16
C TYR A 91 -4.83 28.97 15.24
N TRP A 92 -5.73 29.70 14.58
CA TRP A 92 -5.98 31.11 14.93
C TRP A 92 -6.85 31.11 16.18
N TYR A 93 -6.23 31.27 17.35
CA TYR A 93 -6.94 31.84 18.50
C TYR A 93 -6.79 33.36 18.38
N TYR A 94 -7.84 34.04 17.90
CA TYR A 94 -8.04 35.43 18.27
C TYR A 94 -9.17 35.47 19.31
N LEU A 95 -8.84 36.00 20.48
CA LEU A 95 -9.80 36.59 21.42
C LEU A 95 -10.51 37.78 20.76
#